data_AF-A0AAW5EK52-F1
#
_entry.id   AF-A0AAW5EK52-F1
#
_cell.length_a   1.000
_cell.length_b   1.000
_cell.length_c   1.000
_cell.angle_alpha   90.00
_cell.angle_beta   90.00
_cell.angle_gamma   90.00
#
_symmetry.space_group_name_H-M   'P 1'
#
loop_
_entity.id
_entity.type
_entity.pdbx_description
1 polymer ?
#
loop_
_entity_poly.entity_id
_entity_poly.type
_entity_poly.pdbx_seq_one_letter_code
_entity_poly.pdbx_strand_id
1 'polypeptide(L)'
;IINGHFLQNNKEVYKFYRNNREISIENVATGIKQFGILQTLINNHRITPQGFLIFDEPENHLHPTWQILFAQILIKLSTKNIPILINTHSPYVVEAIYKYGLHYKARVNFHVSLESQIEQV
;
A
#
# COMPACT_ATOMS: atom_id res chain seq x y z
N ILE A 1 0.13 2.68 12.67
CA ILE A 1 -0.49 1.41 12.19
C ILE A 1 0.31 0.24 12.72
N ILE A 2 1.51 0.01 12.22
CA ILE A 2 2.32 -1.15 12.62
C ILE A 2 2.94 -1.01 14.02
N ASN A 3 3.06 0.23 14.53
CA ASN A 3 3.62 0.57 15.86
C ASN A 3 4.97 -0.13 16.11
N GLY A 4 5.77 -0.19 15.06
CA GLY A 4 7.05 -0.87 14.99
C GLY A 4 7.75 -0.47 13.70
N HIS A 5 8.88 -1.11 13.41
CA HIS A 5 9.64 -0.89 12.18
C HIS A 5 10.41 -2.15 11.78
N PHE A 6 10.70 -2.27 10.49
CA PHE A 6 11.52 -3.34 9.96
C PHE A 6 12.96 -2.84 9.84
N LEU A 7 13.90 -3.63 10.33
CA LEU A 7 15.33 -3.39 10.14
C LEU A 7 15.92 -4.55 9.35
N GLN A 8 16.69 -4.21 8.31
CA GLN A 8 17.49 -5.16 7.57
C GLN A 8 18.85 -5.26 8.26
N ASN A 9 19.27 -6.48 8.61
CA ASN A 9 20.64 -6.71 9.06
C ASN A 9 21.56 -6.93 7.85
N ASN A 10 22.88 -6.85 8.05
CA ASN A 10 23.93 -7.05 7.03
C ASN A 10 23.85 -8.41 6.29
N LYS A 11 23.05 -9.36 6.80
CA LYS A 11 22.78 -10.68 6.20
C LYS A 11 21.44 -10.76 5.45
N GLU A 12 20.88 -9.61 5.08
CA GLU A 12 19.59 -9.47 4.37
C GLU A 12 18.34 -9.98 5.12
N VAL A 13 18.48 -10.40 6.38
CA VAL A 13 17.34 -10.81 7.20
C VAL A 13 16.62 -9.58 7.74
N TYR A 14 15.33 -9.45 7.44
CA TYR A 14 14.45 -8.45 8.01
C TYR A 14 13.93 -8.90 9.38
N LYS A 15 14.08 -8.03 10.38
CA LYS A 15 13.54 -8.22 11.73
C LYS A 15 12.53 -7.13 12.03
N PHE A 16 11.41 -7.49 12.68
CA PHE A 16 10.39 -6.54 13.08
C PHE A 16 10.56 -6.18 14.56
N TYR A 17 10.70 -4.89 14.85
CA TYR A 17 10.83 -4.39 16.22
C TYR A 17 9.55 -3.70 16.66
N ARG A 18 8.98 -4.14 17.78
CA ARG A 18 7.78 -3.55 18.40
C ARG A 18 7.87 -3.63 19.91
N ASN A 19 7.60 -2.53 20.60
CA ASN A 19 7.66 -2.44 22.08
C ASN A 19 8.99 -2.97 22.67
N ASN A 20 10.12 -2.59 22.06
CA ASN A 20 11.47 -3.06 22.42
C ASN A 20 11.67 -4.59 22.37
N ARG A 21 10.81 -5.31 21.64
CA ARG A 21 10.97 -6.73 21.36
C ARG A 21 11.27 -6.95 19.89
N GLU A 22 12.25 -7.80 19.65
CA GLU A 22 12.52 -8.35 18.33
C GLU A 22 11.52 -9.48 18.06
N ILE A 23 10.84 -9.40 16.93
CA ILE A 23 9.89 -10.40 16.46
C ILE A 23 10.39 -10.88 15.10
N SER A 24 10.52 -12.20 14.97
CA SER A 24 10.91 -12.81 13.71
C SER A 24 9.84 -12.61 12.64
N ILE A 25 10.26 -12.46 11.38
CA ILE A 25 9.37 -12.10 10.26
C ILE A 25 8.25 -13.13 10.10
N GLU A 26 8.52 -14.42 10.31
CA GLU A 26 7.53 -15.50 10.26
C GLU A 26 6.37 -15.29 11.23
N ASN A 27 6.63 -14.67 12.38
CA ASN A 27 5.64 -14.44 13.44
C ASN A 27 4.89 -13.11 13.28
N VAL A 28 5.21 -12.31 12.26
CA VAL A 28 4.49 -11.06 11.97
C VAL A 28 3.24 -11.36 11.15
N ALA A 29 2.11 -10.76 11.54
CA ALA A 29 0.85 -10.89 10.80
C ALA A 29 0.99 -10.37 9.36
N THR A 30 0.41 -11.07 8.39
CA THR A 30 0.56 -10.76 6.95
C THR A 30 0.14 -9.34 6.59
N GLY A 31 -0.98 -8.85 7.14
CA GLY A 31 -1.40 -7.47 6.92
C GLY A 31 -0.37 -6.44 7.42
N ILE A 32 0.30 -6.71 8.55
CA ILE A 32 1.39 -5.85 9.05
C ILE A 32 2.61 -5.91 8.11
N LYS A 33 2.90 -7.07 7.51
CA LYS A 33 3.99 -7.20 6.53
C LYS A 33 3.76 -6.32 5.30
N GLN A 34 2.53 -6.25 4.76
CA GLN A 34 2.20 -5.35 3.64
C GLN A 34 2.49 -3.88 3.97
N PHE A 35 2.02 -3.38 5.12
CA PHE A 35 2.37 -2.02 5.57
C PHE A 35 3.88 -1.86 5.83
N GLY A 36 4.52 -2.92 6.32
CA GLY A 36 5.95 -2.99 6.56
C GLY A 36 6.80 -2.79 5.31
N ILE A 37 6.44 -3.46 4.22
CA ILE A 37 7.10 -3.33 2.92
C ILE A 37 6.99 -1.88 2.45
N LEU A 38 5.77 -1.32 2.46
CA LEU A 38 5.54 0.06 2.05
C LEU A 38 6.34 1.05 2.91
N GLN A 39 6.33 0.89 4.24
CA GLN A 39 7.09 1.73 5.15
C GLN A 39 8.60 1.64 4.87
N THR A 40 9.12 0.43 4.65
CA THR A 40 10.54 0.20 4.37
C THR A 40 10.96 0.89 3.07
N LEU A 41 10.15 0.78 2.01
CA LEU A 41 10.42 1.46 0.74
C LEU A 41 10.42 2.99 0.89
N ILE A 42 9.49 3.54 1.67
CA ILE A 42 9.43 4.98 1.97
C ILE A 42 10.68 5.42 2.74
N ASN A 43 11.02 4.72 3.83
CA ASN A 43 12.15 5.07 4.69
C ASN A 43 13.50 4.96 3.96
N ASN A 44 13.62 3.99 3.06
CA ASN A 44 14.82 3.79 2.25
C ASN A 44 14.85 4.68 0.99
N HIS A 45 13.94 5.65 0.87
CA HIS A 45 13.85 6.58 -0.26
C HIS A 45 13.78 5.87 -1.62
N ARG A 46 13.19 4.67 -1.66
CA ARG A 46 13.07 3.86 -2.89
C ARG A 46 11.85 4.22 -3.72
N ILE A 47 10.87 4.89 -3.11
CA ILE A 47 9.70 5.42 -3.83
C ILE A 47 10.06 6.81 -4.34
N THR A 48 10.21 6.93 -5.65
CA THR A 48 10.60 8.18 -6.32
C THR A 48 9.61 8.51 -7.45
N PRO A 49 9.50 9.78 -7.87
CA PRO A 49 8.65 10.17 -9.00
C PRO A 49 9.05 9.53 -10.34
N GLN A 50 10.30 9.05 -10.47
CA GLN A 50 10.78 8.32 -11.65
C GLN A 50 10.42 6.84 -11.62
N GLY A 51 9.99 6.32 -10.46
CA GLY A 51 9.55 4.95 -10.30
C GLY A 51 8.08 4.76 -10.65
N PHE A 52 7.61 3.52 -10.53
CA PHE A 52 6.21 3.15 -10.72
C PHE A 52 5.84 2.13 -9.65
N LEU A 53 4.74 2.34 -8.93
CA LEU A 53 4.24 1.38 -7.95
C LEU A 53 3.07 0.59 -8.53
N ILE A 54 3.13 -0.73 -8.44
CA ILE A 54 2.06 -1.63 -8.84
C ILE A 54 1.62 -2.43 -7.61
N PHE A 55 0.32 -2.42 -7.34
CA PHE A 55 -0.29 -3.24 -6.32
C PHE A 55 -1.33 -4.15 -6.96
N ASP A 56 -1.15 -5.46 -6.80
CA ASP A 56 -2.12 -6.46 -7.22
C ASP A 56 -2.83 -7.01 -5.97
N GLU A 57 -4.14 -6.85 -5.94
CA GLU A 57 -5.03 -7.22 -4.81
C GLU A 57 -4.47 -6.83 -3.42
N PRO A 58 -4.15 -5.53 -3.18
CA PRO A 58 -3.57 -5.11 -1.91
C PRO A 58 -4.49 -5.34 -0.70
N GLU A 59 -5.78 -5.61 -0.91
CA GLU A 59 -6.74 -5.95 0.13
C GLU A 59 -6.53 -7.34 0.75
N ASN A 60 -5.79 -8.23 0.08
CA ASN A 60 -5.59 -9.59 0.55
C ASN A 60 -4.94 -9.59 1.94
N HIS A 61 -5.56 -10.29 2.90
CA HIS A 61 -5.15 -10.35 4.31
C HIS A 61 -5.27 -9.03 5.10
N LEU A 62 -5.94 -8.00 4.57
CA LEU A 62 -6.25 -6.76 5.28
C LEU A 62 -7.70 -6.74 5.79
N HIS A 63 -7.86 -6.36 7.06
CA HIS A 63 -9.16 -5.99 7.59
C HIS A 63 -9.71 -4.75 6.84
N PRO A 64 -11.04 -4.60 6.63
CA PRO A 64 -11.61 -3.49 5.85
C PRO A 64 -11.13 -2.09 6.25
N THR A 65 -10.99 -1.84 7.56
CA THR A 65 -10.46 -0.57 8.06
C THR A 65 -9.01 -0.30 7.63
N TRP A 66 -8.20 -1.35 7.47
CA TRP A 66 -6.84 -1.25 6.97
C TRP A 66 -6.79 -1.08 5.46
N GLN A 67 -7.74 -1.65 4.70
CA GLN A 67 -7.86 -1.42 3.27
C GLN A 67 -8.11 0.07 2.97
N ILE A 68 -9.05 0.69 3.69
CA ILE A 68 -9.34 2.13 3.59
C ILE A 68 -8.09 2.97 3.89
N LEU A 69 -7.36 2.59 4.94
CA LEU A 69 -6.15 3.28 5.34
C LEU A 69 -4.99 3.10 4.35
N PHE A 70 -4.86 1.91 3.77
CA PHE A 70 -3.87 1.62 2.73
C PHE A 70 -4.14 2.48 1.49
N ALA A 71 -5.39 2.51 1.02
CA ALA A 71 -5.83 3.38 -0.07
C ALA A 71 -5.52 4.87 0.20
N GLN A 72 -5.77 5.37 1.42
CA GLN A 72 -5.43 6.74 1.79
C GLN A 72 -3.93 7.02 1.68
N ILE A 73 -3.07 6.08 2.09
CA ILE A 73 -1.62 6.23 1.97
C ILE A 73 -1.22 6.28 0.50
N LEU A 74 -1.76 5.41 -0.35
CA LEU A 74 -1.47 5.40 -1.77
C LEU A 74 -1.85 6.72 -2.44
N ILE A 75 -3.02 7.29 -2.13
CA ILE A 75 -3.43 8.60 -2.67
C ILE A 75 -2.48 9.71 -2.20
N LYS A 76 -2.05 9.70 -0.94
CA LYS A 76 -1.05 10.67 -0.44
C LYS A 76 0.31 10.54 -1.12
N LEU A 77 0.66 9.34 -1.60
CA LEU A 77 1.88 9.15 -2.40
C LEU A 77 1.66 9.66 -3.83
N SER A 78 0.50 9.41 -4.43
CA SER A 78 0.23 9.86 -5.80
C SER A 78 0.26 11.38 -5.96
N THR A 79 -0.14 12.14 -4.93
CA THR A 79 -0.03 13.61 -4.94
C THR A 79 1.40 14.13 -4.97
N LYS A 80 2.41 13.28 -4.72
CA LYS A 80 3.83 13.60 -4.86
C LYS A 80 4.40 13.23 -6.24
N ASN A 81 3.54 13.14 -7.25
CA ASN A 81 3.89 12.72 -8.61
C ASN A 81 4.49 11.31 -8.69
N ILE A 82 4.10 10.42 -7.76
CA ILE A 82 4.47 9.01 -7.83
C ILE A 82 3.37 8.28 -8.61
N PRO A 83 3.67 7.71 -9.78
CA PRO A 83 2.72 6.88 -10.52
C PRO A 83 2.36 5.61 -9.74
N ILE A 84 1.07 5.31 -9.61
CA ILE A 84 0.56 4.14 -8.89
C ILE A 84 -0.51 3.47 -9.73
N LEU A 85 -0.38 2.16 -9.95
CA LEU A 85 -1.40 1.28 -10.51
C LEU A 85 -1.88 0.32 -9.42
N ILE A 86 -3.19 0.16 -9.31
CA ILE A 86 -3.82 -0.72 -8.33
C ILE A 86 -4.82 -1.60 -9.07
N ASN A 87 -4.66 -2.92 -8.95
CA ASN A 87 -5.70 -3.89 -9.26
C ASN A 87 -6.36 -4.33 -7.95
N THR A 88 -7.69 -4.32 -7.90
CA THR A 88 -8.44 -4.64 -6.69
C THR A 88 -9.85 -5.09 -7.04
N HIS A 89 -10.35 -6.05 -6.27
CA HIS A 89 -11.75 -6.46 -6.24
C HIS A 89 -12.50 -5.88 -5.03
N SER A 90 -11.81 -5.14 -4.16
CA SER A 90 -12.40 -4.61 -2.94
C SER A 90 -13.20 -3.32 -3.18
N PRO A 91 -14.52 -3.31 -2.89
CA PRO A 91 -15.30 -2.07 -2.93
C PRO A 91 -14.80 -1.04 -1.91
N TYR A 92 -14.23 -1.47 -0.79
CA TYR A 92 -13.66 -0.57 0.23
C TYR A 92 -12.44 0.19 -0.30
N VAL A 93 -11.58 -0.47 -1.07
CA VAL A 93 -10.41 0.17 -1.69
C VAL A 93 -10.86 1.16 -2.75
N VAL A 94 -11.76 0.76 -3.64
CA VAL A 94 -12.30 1.63 -4.70
C VAL A 94 -12.97 2.87 -4.11
N GLU A 95 -13.87 2.70 -3.14
CA GLU A 95 -14.57 3.81 -2.49
C GLU A 95 -13.60 4.74 -1.74
N ALA A 96 -12.60 4.19 -1.04
CA ALA A 96 -11.60 4.97 -0.34
C ALA A 96 -10.72 5.77 -1.33
N ILE A 97 -10.26 5.15 -2.41
CA ILE A 97 -9.49 5.84 -3.46
C ILE A 97 -10.31 7.00 -4.04
N TYR A 98 -11.59 6.77 -4.35
CA TYR A 98 -12.46 7.81 -4.87
C TYR A 98 -12.60 8.99 -3.89
N LYS A 99 -12.97 8.71 -2.64
CA LYS A 99 -13.17 9.74 -1.61
C LYS A 99 -11.89 10.51 -1.31
N TYR A 100 -10.77 9.82 -1.13
CA TYR A 100 -9.50 10.47 -0.84
C TYR A 100 -8.91 11.17 -2.06
N GLY A 101 -9.14 10.64 -3.27
CA GLY A 101 -8.76 11.29 -4.52
C GLY A 101 -9.41 12.67 -4.65
N LEU A 102 -10.72 12.75 -4.40
CA LEU A 102 -11.45 14.02 -4.34
C LEU A 102 -10.90 14.94 -3.23
N HIS A 103 -10.73 14.41 -2.02
CA HIS A 103 -10.27 15.18 -0.86
C HIS A 103 -8.88 15.80 -1.07
N TYR A 104 -7.94 15.05 -1.64
CA TYR A 104 -6.57 15.51 -1.90
C TYR A 104 -6.37 16.13 -3.29
N LYS A 105 -7.44 16.25 -4.10
CA LYS A 105 -7.39 16.71 -5.50
C LYS A 105 -6.37 15.92 -6.34
N ALA A 106 -6.25 14.62 -6.08
CA ALA A 106 -5.36 13.74 -6.81
C ALA A 106 -5.99 13.34 -8.15
N ARG A 107 -5.16 13.18 -9.18
CA ARG A 107 -5.61 12.61 -10.46
C ARG A 107 -5.78 11.10 -10.31
N VAL A 108 -7.00 10.62 -10.45
CA VAL A 108 -7.35 9.19 -10.36
C VAL A 108 -8.22 8.85 -11.56
N ASN A 109 -7.93 7.73 -12.22
CA ASN A 109 -8.78 7.16 -13.26
C ASN A 109 -9.18 5.76 -12.84
N PHE A 110 -10.44 5.39 -13.06
CA PHE A 110 -10.94 4.05 -12.79
C PHE A 110 -11.17 3.31 -14.10
N HIS A 111 -10.80 2.03 -14.10
CA HIS A 111 -10.99 1.15 -15.23
C HIS A 111 -11.69 -0.12 -14.74
N VAL A 112 -12.71 -0.57 -15.47
CA VAL A 112 -13.47 -1.77 -15.16
C VAL A 112 -13.40 -2.72 -16.35
N SER A 113 -13.20 -4.00 -16.07
CA SER A 113 -13.21 -5.03 -17.11
C SER A 113 -14.63 -5.59 -17.27
N LEU A 114 -15.25 -5.35 -18.43
CA LEU A 114 -16.56 -5.88 -18.81
C LEU A 114 -16.40 -6.68 -20.10
N GLU A 115 -16.93 -7.91 -20.15
CA GLU A 115 -16.94 -8.73 -21.38
C GLU A 115 -15.57 -8.90 -22.05
N SER A 116 -14.50 -9.00 -21.24
CA SER A 116 -13.09 -9.07 -21.69
C SER A 116 -12.56 -7.78 -22.36
N GLN A 117 -13.25 -6.65 -22.21
CA GLN A 117 -12.81 -5.32 -22.61
C GLN A 117 -12.56 -4.45 -21.36
N ILE A 118 -11.59 -3.53 -21.44
CA ILE A 118 -11.30 -2.58 -20.37
C ILE A 118 -11.94 -1.24 -20.72
N GLU A 119 -12.88 -0.81 -19.89
CA GLU A 119 -13.58 0.48 -20.03
C GLU A 119 -13.14 1.45 -18.93
N GLN A 120 -13.06 2.73 -19.24
CA GLN A 120 -12.79 3.78 -18.25
C GLN A 120 -14.11 4.35 -17.73
N VAL A 121 -14.21 4.51 -16.40
CA VAL A 121 -15.42 4.96 -15.70
C VAL A 121 -15.18 6.25 -14.91
#